data_AF-A0A4Y8C8Z8-F1
#
_entry.id   AF-A0A4Y8C8Z8-F1
#
_cell.length_a   1.000
_cell.length_b   1.000
_cell.length_c   1.000
_cell.angle_alpha   90.00
_cell.angle_beta   90.00
_cell.angle_gamma   90.00
#
_symmetry.space_group_name_H-M   'P 1'
#
loop_
_entity.id
_entity.type
_entity.pdbx_description
1 polymer ?
#
loop_
_entity_poly.entity_id
_entity_poly.type
_entity_poly.pdbx_seq_one_letter_code
_entity_poly.pdbx_strand_id
1 'polypeptide(L)'
;FRGKDLDKDEVFQEKLKDPEFKKYVYGDSKTLLGVKLPKSNWVAMWIFLGAIALVALLGVFDFLRPNWGQVVKNGIPQVDALGNPKMDVLSMVSVIQMFMLLAGSLIII
;
A
#
# COMPACT_ATOMS: atom_id res chain seq x y z
N PHE A 1 35.94 -14.56 4.19
CA PHE A 1 36.30 -15.33 2.98
C PHE A 1 35.24 -15.08 1.92
N ARG A 2 35.62 -14.50 0.77
CA ARG A 2 34.72 -14.43 -0.39
C ARG A 2 34.64 -15.86 -0.93
N GLY A 3 33.44 -16.41 -1.09
CA GLY A 3 33.26 -17.75 -1.65
C GLY A 3 33.96 -17.87 -3.01
N LYS A 4 34.37 -19.08 -3.40
CA LYS A 4 34.86 -19.33 -4.76
C LYS A 4 33.78 -18.93 -5.75
N ASP A 5 34.20 -18.38 -6.89
CA ASP A 5 33.26 -18.13 -7.99
C ASP A 5 32.62 -19.47 -8.41
N LEU A 6 31.31 -19.47 -8.64
CA LEU A 6 30.51 -20.70 -8.88
C LEU A 6 30.98 -21.49 -10.11
N ASP A 7 31.59 -20.82 -11.08
CA ASP A 7 32.22 -21.38 -12.28
C ASP A 7 33.56 -22.08 -11.98
N LYS A 8 34.24 -21.70 -10.88
CA LYS A 8 35.54 -22.23 -10.45
C LYS A 8 35.44 -23.14 -9.22
N ASP A 9 34.24 -23.35 -8.70
CA ASP A 9 33.99 -24.26 -7.59
C ASP A 9 33.68 -25.67 -8.11
N GLU A 10 34.67 -26.55 -8.04
CA GLU A 10 34.58 -27.96 -8.45
C GLU A 10 33.41 -28.69 -7.76
N VAL A 11 33.13 -28.38 -6.49
CA VAL A 11 32.06 -29.01 -5.72
C VAL A 11 30.69 -28.55 -6.23
N PHE A 12 30.57 -27.29 -6.62
CA PHE A 12 29.36 -26.75 -7.21
C PHE A 12 29.12 -27.29 -8.62
N GLN A 13 30.18 -27.39 -9.43
CA GLN A 13 30.12 -27.92 -10.79
C GLN A 13 29.78 -29.41 -10.83
N GLU A 14 30.30 -30.21 -9.89
CA GLU A 14 29.91 -31.61 -9.74
C GLU A 14 28.44 -31.77 -9.36
N LYS A 15 27.96 -30.95 -8.41
CA LYS A 15 26.53 -30.92 -8.05
C LYS A 15 25.65 -30.42 -9.19
N LEU A 16 26.16 -29.54 -10.07
CA LEU A 16 25.44 -29.07 -11.25
C LEU A 16 25.23 -30.13 -12.32
N LYS A 17 26.01 -31.24 -12.30
CA LYS A 17 25.77 -32.39 -13.19
C LYS A 17 24.52 -33.16 -12.79
N ASP A 18 24.07 -33.04 -11.55
CA ASP A 18 22.79 -33.59 -11.11
C ASP A 18 21.64 -32.82 -11.79
N PRO A 19 20.82 -33.49 -12.62
CA PRO A 19 19.70 -32.86 -13.29
C PRO A 19 18.66 -32.27 -12.32
N GLU A 20 18.53 -32.81 -11.10
CA GLU A 20 17.59 -32.31 -10.08
C GLU A 20 18.09 -30.98 -9.49
N PHE A 21 19.38 -30.92 -9.11
CA PHE A 21 20.02 -29.71 -8.58
C PHE A 21 20.10 -28.61 -9.64
N LYS A 22 20.43 -28.96 -10.89
CA LYS A 22 20.46 -28.00 -12.01
C LYS A 22 19.08 -27.38 -12.27
N LYS A 23 18.02 -28.18 -12.18
CA LYS A 23 16.64 -27.69 -12.32
C LYS A 23 16.21 -26.82 -11.14
N TYR A 24 16.67 -27.12 -9.92
CA TYR A 24 16.44 -26.27 -8.76
C TYR A 24 17.15 -24.89 -8.87
N VAL A 25 18.40 -24.88 -9.33
CA VAL A 25 19.20 -23.65 -9.45
C VAL A 25 18.81 -22.81 -10.67
N TYR A 26 18.46 -23.43 -11.80
CA TYR A 26 18.25 -22.73 -13.08
C TYR A 26 16.93 -23.04 -13.79
N GLY A 27 16.17 -24.04 -13.35
CA GLY A 27 15.08 -24.63 -14.13
C GLY A 27 13.72 -23.94 -13.99
N ASP A 28 13.44 -23.29 -12.86
CA ASP A 28 12.23 -22.49 -12.68
C ASP A 28 12.57 -21.29 -11.81
N SER A 29 13.06 -20.22 -12.44
CA SER A 29 12.71 -18.93 -11.89
C SER A 29 11.19 -18.86 -12.00
N LYS A 30 10.47 -19.00 -10.87
CA LYS A 30 9.10 -18.47 -10.75
C LYS A 30 9.20 -16.96 -10.83
N THR A 31 9.62 -16.48 -12.00
CA THR A 31 9.71 -15.09 -12.33
C THR A 31 8.29 -14.62 -12.61
N LEU A 32 7.90 -13.52 -11.98
CA LEU A 32 6.65 -12.83 -12.32
C LEU A 32 6.75 -12.15 -13.70
N LEU A 33 7.95 -12.06 -14.31
CA LEU A 33 8.12 -11.64 -15.71
C LEU A 33 7.47 -12.68 -16.63
N GLY A 34 6.36 -12.30 -17.25
CA GLY A 34 5.61 -13.11 -18.21
C GLY A 34 4.35 -13.75 -17.64
N VAL A 35 4.14 -13.71 -16.31
CA VAL A 35 2.90 -14.20 -15.69
C VAL A 35 1.83 -13.12 -15.82
N LYS A 36 0.77 -13.38 -16.59
CA LYS A 36 -0.42 -12.52 -16.61
C LYS A 36 -1.05 -12.56 -15.22
N LEU A 37 -1.00 -11.42 -14.52
CA LEU A 37 -1.70 -11.27 -13.26
C LEU A 37 -3.19 -11.57 -13.47
N PRO A 38 -3.81 -12.41 -12.61
CA PRO A 38 -5.23 -12.71 -12.73
C PRO A 38 -6.04 -11.41 -12.68
N LYS A 39 -7.16 -11.35 -13.40
CA LYS A 39 -7.97 -10.12 -13.53
C LYS A 39 -8.37 -9.52 -12.18
N SER A 40 -8.53 -10.34 -11.15
CA SER A 40 -8.76 -9.90 -9.76
C SER A 40 -7.67 -8.96 -9.24
N ASN A 41 -6.39 -9.21 -9.51
CA ASN A 41 -5.29 -8.35 -9.07
C ASN A 41 -5.33 -6.97 -9.76
N TRP A 42 -5.82 -6.93 -11.01
CA TRP A 42 -6.05 -5.68 -11.74
C TRP A 42 -7.20 -4.88 -11.14
N VAL A 43 -8.28 -5.56 -10.73
CA VAL A 43 -9.41 -4.92 -10.02
C VAL A 43 -8.95 -4.35 -8.69
N ALA A 44 -8.16 -5.10 -7.92
CA ALA A 44 -7.59 -4.65 -6.65
C ALA A 44 -6.73 -3.38 -6.81
N MET A 45 -5.91 -3.32 -7.87
CA MET A 45 -5.13 -2.13 -8.20
C MET A 45 -6.03 -0.90 -8.46
N TRP A 46 -7.11 -1.07 -9.24
CA TRP A 46 -8.04 0.01 -9.53
C TRP A 46 -8.81 0.48 -8.29
N ILE A 47 -9.20 -0.44 -7.40
CA ILE A 47 -9.84 -0.09 -6.11
C ILE A 47 -8.88 0.75 -5.26
N PHE A 48 -7.61 0.34 -5.18
CA PHE A 48 -6.60 1.06 -4.42
C PHE A 48 -6.35 2.47 -4.98
N LEU A 49 -6.21 2.60 -6.30
CA LEU A 49 -6.07 3.91 -6.96
C LEU A 49 -7.31 4.78 -6.77
N GLY A 50 -8.51 4.18 -6.84
CA GLY A 50 -9.78 4.86 -6.57
C GLY A 50 -9.85 5.40 -5.14
N ALA A 51 -9.42 4.62 -4.16
CA ALA A 51 -9.37 5.05 -2.76
C ALA A 51 -8.41 6.23 -2.54
N ILE A 52 -7.22 6.20 -3.16
CA ILE A 52 -6.27 7.32 -3.12
C ILE A 52 -6.89 8.57 -3.75
N ALA A 53 -7.52 8.46 -4.91
CA ALA A 53 -8.16 9.58 -5.58
C ALA A 53 -9.27 10.20 -4.72
N LEU A 54 -10.07 9.38 -4.05
CA LEU A 54 -11.17 9.83 -3.19
C LEU A 54 -10.64 10.54 -1.93
N VAL A 55 -9.58 10.00 -1.31
CA VAL A 55 -8.89 10.66 -0.20
C VAL A 55 -8.26 11.99 -0.64
N ALA A 56 -7.61 12.04 -1.81
CA ALA A 56 -7.05 13.27 -2.34
C ALA A 56 -8.14 14.34 -2.57
N LEU A 57 -9.31 13.94 -3.07
CA LEU A 57 -10.46 14.82 -3.24
C LEU A 57 -10.93 15.41 -1.89
N LEU A 58 -11.05 14.57 -0.85
CA LEU A 58 -11.40 15.01 0.50
C LEU A 58 -10.32 15.87 1.17
N GLY A 59 -9.06 15.74 0.74
CA GLY A 59 -7.95 16.57 1.18
C GLY A 59 -7.90 17.94 0.51
N VAL A 60 -8.33 18.05 -0.75
CA VAL A 60 -8.46 19.32 -1.47
C VAL A 60 -9.72 20.07 -1.02
N PHE A 61 -10.80 19.35 -0.76
CA PHE A 61 -12.10 19.90 -0.41
C PHE A 61 -12.45 19.60 1.04
N ASP A 62 -11.89 20.39 1.95
CA ASP A 62 -12.07 20.23 3.40
C ASP A 62 -13.54 20.25 3.85
N PHE A 63 -14.43 20.91 3.09
CA PHE A 63 -15.86 21.00 3.37
C PHE A 63 -16.65 19.70 3.10
N LEU A 64 -16.09 18.77 2.31
CA LEU A 64 -16.72 17.47 2.07
C LEU A 64 -16.57 16.53 3.27
N ARG A 65 -15.66 16.85 4.20
CA ARG A 65 -15.45 16.06 5.39
C ARG A 65 -16.57 16.31 6.40
N PRO A 66 -17.05 15.27 7.09
CA PRO A 66 -17.94 15.45 8.22
C PRO A 66 -17.33 16.42 9.24
N ASN A 67 -18.16 17.33 9.73
CA ASN A 67 -17.83 18.26 10.79
C ASN A 67 -18.85 18.14 11.93
N TRP A 68 -18.41 18.43 13.15
CA TRP A 68 -19.23 18.31 14.36
C TRP A 68 -19.52 19.66 15.02
N GLY A 69 -19.49 20.74 14.23
CA GLY A 69 -19.67 22.10 14.73
C GLY A 69 -18.37 22.73 15.21
N GLN A 70 -18.47 23.72 16.10
CA GLN A 70 -17.31 24.46 16.61
C GLN A 70 -16.57 23.67 17.70
N VAL A 71 -15.24 23.62 17.63
CA VAL A 71 -14.40 23.00 18.66
C VAL A 71 -14.52 23.79 19.96
N VAL A 72 -14.95 23.14 21.04
CA VAL A 72 -14.93 23.70 22.39
C VAL A 72 -13.89 22.96 23.22
N LYS A 73 -12.88 23.66 23.75
CA LYS A 73 -11.94 23.07 24.72
C LYS A 73 -12.12 23.73 26.08
N ASN A 74 -12.32 22.92 27.12
CA ASN A 74 -12.51 23.39 28.51
C ASN A 74 -13.60 24.46 28.65
N GLY A 75 -14.71 24.33 27.90
CA GLY A 75 -15.83 25.28 27.92
C GLY A 75 -15.58 26.57 27.12
N ILE A 76 -14.44 26.71 26.45
CA ILE A 76 -14.10 27.89 25.63
C ILE A 76 -14.21 27.52 24.15
N PRO A 77 -15.04 28.24 23.36
CA PRO A 77 -15.13 28.06 21.92
C PRO A 77 -13.81 28.48 21.25
N GLN A 78 -13.25 27.60 20.42
CA GLN A 78 -12.03 27.92 19.70
C GLN A 78 -12.33 28.75 18.47
N VAL A 79 -11.45 29.71 18.23
CA VAL A 79 -11.45 30.56 17.04
C VAL A 79 -10.11 30.41 16.33
N ASP A 80 -10.15 30.48 15.00
CA ASP A 80 -8.96 30.47 14.18
C ASP A 80 -8.19 31.80 14.30
N ALA A 81 -7.00 31.90 13.72
CA ALA A 81 -6.17 33.11 13.77
C ALA A 81 -6.86 34.37 13.19
N LEU A 82 -7.92 34.19 12.41
CA LEU A 82 -8.74 35.26 11.82
C LEU A 82 -10.01 35.57 12.65
N GLY A 83 -10.21 34.93 13.81
CA GLY A 83 -11.38 35.13 14.67
C GLY A 83 -12.64 34.37 14.26
N ASN A 84 -12.58 33.55 13.21
CA ASN A 84 -13.68 32.70 12.77
C ASN A 84 -13.85 31.47 13.68
N PRO A 85 -15.07 30.92 13.86
CA PRO A 85 -15.28 29.67 14.58
C PRO A 85 -14.44 28.52 14.02
N LYS A 86 -13.58 27.93 14.85
CA LYS A 86 -12.79 26.77 14.46
C LYS A 86 -13.69 25.54 14.41
N MET A 87 -13.93 25.02 13.21
CA MET A 87 -14.79 23.85 13.02
C MET A 87 -14.04 22.55 13.36
N ASP A 88 -14.71 21.63 14.08
CA ASP A 88 -14.20 20.30 14.37
C ASP A 88 -14.44 19.41 13.16
N VAL A 89 -13.45 19.39 12.27
CA VAL A 89 -13.45 18.56 11.06
C VAL A 89 -12.72 17.25 11.32
N LEU A 90 -13.17 16.19 10.67
CA LEU A 90 -12.53 14.88 10.84
C LEU A 90 -11.05 14.94 10.45
N SER A 91 -10.19 14.46 11.34
CA SER A 91 -8.75 14.38 11.08
C SER A 91 -8.48 13.63 9.78
N MET A 92 -7.58 14.19 8.96
CA MET A 92 -7.18 13.57 7.70
C MET A 92 -6.60 12.16 7.92
N VAL A 93 -5.94 11.92 9.05
CA VAL A 93 -5.44 10.59 9.42
C VAL A 93 -6.60 9.61 9.60
N SER A 94 -7.67 10.02 10.29
CA SER A 94 -8.86 9.18 10.49
C SER A 94 -9.61 8.93 9.18
N VAL A 95 -9.70 9.93 8.30
CA VAL A 95 -10.24 9.77 6.94
C VAL A 95 -9.45 8.69 6.20
N ILE A 96 -8.13 8.85 6.11
CA ILE A 96 -7.23 7.90 5.43
C ILE A 96 -7.42 6.49 6.01
N GLN A 97 -7.42 6.35 7.34
CA GLN A 97 -7.55 5.06 7.99
C GLN A 97 -8.86 4.35 7.65
N MET A 98 -9.99 5.07 7.66
CA MET A 98 -11.28 4.49 7.28
C MET A 98 -11.30 4.04 5.81
N PHE A 99 -10.78 4.85 4.89
CA PHE A 99 -10.72 4.50 3.48
C PHE A 99 -9.76 3.33 3.20
N MET A 100 -8.64 3.25 3.91
CA MET A 100 -7.71 2.13 3.77
C MET A 100 -8.29 0.81 4.29
N LEU A 101 -9.02 0.84 5.40
CA LEU A 101 -9.72 -0.35 5.91
C LEU A 101 -10.85 -0.80 4.97
N LEU A 102 -11.62 0.15 4.42
CA LEU A 102 -12.67 -0.14 3.44
C LEU A 102 -12.10 -0.70 2.13
N ALA A 103 -11.03 -0.09 1.60
CA ALA A 103 -10.36 -0.59 0.40
C ALA A 103 -9.78 -1.98 0.62
N GLY A 104 -9.15 -2.23 1.77
CA GLY A 104 -8.66 -3.55 2.15
C GLY A 104 -9.77 -4.60 2.19
N SER A 105 -10.93 -4.26 2.78
CA SER A 105 -12.09 -5.15 2.79
C SER A 105 -12.64 -5.44 1.38
N LEU A 106 -12.66 -4.44 0.49
CA LEU A 106 -13.15 -4.58 -0.88
C LEU A 106 -12.21 -5.40 -1.76
N ILE A 107 -10.90 -5.39 -1.50
CA ILE A 107 -9.90 -6.16 -2.26
C ILE A 107 -10.00 -7.68 -1.97
N ILE A 108 -10.51 -8.06 -0.79
CA ILE A 108 -10.61 -9.47 -0.37
C ILE A 108 -11.80 -10.19 -1.04
N ILE A 109 -12.80 -9.43 -1.49
CA ILE A 109 -14.02 -9.94 -2.15
C ILE A 109 -13.75 -10.17 -3.64
#